data_AF-A0A483AAY0-F1
#
_entry.id   AF-A0A483AAY0-F1
#
_cell.length_a   1.000
_cell.length_b   1.000
_cell.length_c   1.000
_cell.angle_alpha   90.00
_cell.angle_beta   90.00
_cell.angle_gamma   90.00
#
_symmetry.space_group_name_H-M   'P 1'
#
loop_
_entity.id
_entity.type
_entity.pdbx_description
1 polymer ?
#
loop_
_entity_poly.entity_id
_entity_poly.type
_entity_poly.pdbx_seq_one_letter_code
_entity_poly.pdbx_strand_id
1 'polypeptide(L)'
;MTEQQPKTPQIIDIVEMPPTQNGSQTPDTAQIEDILQMAAQMVDIQPLKRALGGNIYLELTEWNGSKRVDLRFWKDATVPTKEGVSLHLDQWKALCNMSDVIDDLLTRVIEKEPVEWRYHIGNDVFVTIKAPFPFVHIRKHFIPADEWTYRPTKRGVALHFGEWKELKQIIPLLEEREPELRQLVPLYRTDL
;
A
#
# COMPACT_ATOMS: atom_id res chain seq x y z
N MET A 1 41.31 -41.71 -64.94
CA MET A 1 40.18 -41.08 -65.66
C MET A 1 39.29 -40.45 -64.62
N THR A 2 39.03 -39.15 -64.53
CA THR A 2 39.54 -37.97 -65.21
C THR A 2 39.24 -36.82 -64.24
N GLU A 3 40.21 -35.93 -64.11
CA GLU A 3 40.17 -34.65 -63.43
C GLU A 3 38.88 -33.86 -63.74
N GLN A 4 38.22 -33.32 -62.72
CA GLN A 4 37.33 -32.17 -62.86
C GLN A 4 37.57 -31.22 -61.68
N GLN A 5 38.37 -30.18 -61.93
CA GLN A 5 38.27 -28.93 -61.18
C GLN A 5 36.89 -28.30 -61.40
N PRO A 6 36.41 -27.54 -60.42
CA PRO A 6 35.74 -26.31 -60.78
C PRO A 6 36.20 -25.08 -59.97
N LYS A 7 36.68 -24.10 -60.74
CA LYS A 7 36.27 -22.69 -60.77
C LYS A 7 36.41 -21.87 -59.48
N THR A 8 37.45 -21.03 -59.50
CA THR A 8 37.54 -19.76 -58.77
C THR A 8 36.44 -18.79 -59.21
N PRO A 9 35.76 -18.11 -58.28
CA PRO A 9 35.12 -16.83 -58.55
C PRO A 9 35.88 -15.68 -57.88
N GLN A 10 36.35 -14.77 -58.74
CA GLN A 10 36.31 -13.30 -58.65
C GLN A 10 36.46 -12.64 -57.27
N ILE A 11 37.59 -11.95 -57.10
CA ILE A 11 37.85 -10.96 -56.06
C ILE A 11 36.81 -9.84 -56.20
N ILE A 12 36.05 -9.60 -55.13
CA ILE A 12 35.11 -8.49 -55.03
C ILE A 12 35.85 -7.34 -54.32
N ASP A 13 35.83 -6.16 -54.94
CA ASP A 13 36.41 -4.94 -54.40
C ASP A 13 35.89 -4.66 -52.98
N ILE A 14 36.81 -4.57 -52.02
CA ILE A 14 36.52 -4.09 -50.67
C ILE A 14 36.32 -2.58 -50.78
N VAL A 15 35.06 -2.15 -50.84
CA VAL A 15 34.69 -0.76 -50.61
C VAL A 15 34.91 -0.48 -49.11
N GLU A 16 35.91 0.35 -48.81
CA GLU A 16 36.16 0.88 -47.47
C GLU A 16 34.89 1.58 -46.95
N MET A 17 34.26 1.01 -45.92
CA MET A 17 33.24 1.71 -45.14
C MET A 17 33.93 2.72 -44.23
N PRO A 18 33.42 3.96 -44.12
CA PRO A 18 33.96 4.92 -43.15
C PRO A 18 33.77 4.38 -41.73
N PRO A 19 34.70 4.68 -40.80
CA PRO A 19 34.59 4.22 -39.42
C PRO A 19 33.31 4.78 -38.79
N THR A 20 32.41 3.88 -38.41
CA THR A 20 31.31 4.17 -37.50
C THR A 20 31.92 4.71 -36.21
N GLN A 21 31.76 6.02 -35.96
CA GLN A 21 32.11 6.61 -34.68
C GLN A 21 31.14 6.07 -33.63
N ASN A 22 31.54 4.98 -32.97
CA ASN A 22 30.97 4.55 -31.70
C ASN A 22 31.37 5.58 -30.62
N GLY A 23 30.60 6.66 -30.52
CA GLY A 23 30.57 7.51 -29.34
C GLY A 23 29.88 6.77 -28.21
N SER A 24 30.57 5.82 -27.57
CA SER A 24 30.20 5.34 -26.25
C SER A 24 30.50 6.46 -25.24
N GLN A 25 29.66 7.48 -25.22
CA GLN A 25 29.61 8.41 -24.09
C GLN A 25 28.99 7.64 -22.93
N THR A 26 29.83 7.14 -22.02
CA THR A 26 29.37 6.85 -20.66
C THR A 26 28.76 8.14 -20.13
N PRO A 27 27.50 8.13 -19.66
CA PRO A 27 26.87 9.34 -19.16
C PRO A 27 27.73 9.92 -18.05
N ASP A 28 27.93 11.24 -18.10
CA ASP A 28 28.71 11.96 -17.09
C ASP A 28 28.06 11.74 -15.72
N THR A 29 28.86 11.80 -14.65
CA THR A 29 28.41 11.58 -13.26
C THR A 29 27.24 12.50 -12.92
N ALA A 30 27.26 13.73 -13.42
CA ALA A 30 26.17 14.69 -13.27
C ALA A 30 24.88 14.25 -14.00
N GLN A 31 24.98 13.60 -15.16
CA GLN A 31 23.83 13.03 -15.87
C GLN A 31 23.28 11.80 -15.14
N ILE A 32 24.16 11.00 -14.51
CA ILE A 32 23.74 9.87 -13.68
C ILE A 32 23.03 10.38 -12.42
N GLU A 33 23.55 11.42 -11.77
CA GLU A 33 22.91 12.07 -10.63
C GLU A 33 21.56 12.69 -11.02
N ASP A 34 21.46 13.38 -12.15
CA ASP A 34 20.19 13.89 -12.67
C ASP A 34 19.21 12.77 -13.01
N ILE A 35 19.66 11.67 -13.63
CA ILE A 35 18.81 10.50 -13.91
C ILE A 35 18.36 9.83 -12.60
N LEU A 36 19.23 9.74 -11.59
CA LEU A 36 18.89 9.21 -10.27
C LEU A 36 17.95 10.16 -9.51
N GLN A 37 18.11 11.47 -9.66
CA GLN A 37 17.24 12.51 -9.08
C GLN A 37 15.86 12.49 -9.74
N MET A 38 15.79 12.36 -11.07
CA MET A 38 14.55 12.20 -11.83
C MET A 38 13.88 10.85 -11.54
N ALA A 39 14.66 9.77 -11.38
CA ALA A 39 14.14 8.46 -10.98
C ALA A 39 13.62 8.49 -9.52
N ALA A 40 14.30 9.19 -8.61
CA ALA A 40 13.82 9.42 -7.25
C ALA A 40 12.52 10.25 -7.23
N GLN A 41 12.38 11.23 -8.13
CA GLN A 41 11.12 11.98 -8.35
C GLN A 41 10.02 11.12 -9.01
N MET A 42 10.37 10.11 -9.81
CA MET A 42 9.41 9.15 -10.38
C MET A 42 8.96 8.05 -9.40
N VAL A 43 9.78 7.72 -8.40
CA VAL A 43 9.42 6.79 -7.31
C VAL A 43 8.34 7.38 -6.40
N ASP A 44 8.17 8.70 -6.40
CA ASP A 44 7.17 9.43 -5.62
C ASP A 44 5.72 9.16 -6.08
N ILE A 45 5.54 8.61 -7.29
CA ILE A 45 4.21 8.41 -7.91
C ILE A 45 3.67 6.99 -7.70
N GLN A 46 4.51 6.02 -7.33
CA GLN A 46 4.01 4.65 -7.11
C GLN A 46 3.42 4.53 -5.70
N PRO A 47 2.10 4.32 -5.56
CA PRO A 47 1.47 4.20 -4.26
C PRO A 47 2.09 3.02 -3.50
N LEU A 48 2.37 3.22 -2.20
CA LEU A 48 2.90 2.16 -1.36
C LEU A 48 1.81 1.09 -1.18
N LYS A 49 1.80 0.09 -2.06
CA LYS A 49 0.89 -1.04 -2.02
C LYS A 49 1.53 -2.24 -1.31
N ARG A 50 0.87 -2.81 -0.32
CA ARG A 50 1.31 -3.98 0.45
C ARG A 50 0.15 -4.93 0.71
N ALA A 51 0.40 -6.23 0.57
CA ALA A 51 -0.58 -7.26 0.88
C ALA A 51 -0.63 -7.49 2.40
N LEU A 52 -1.83 -7.62 2.96
CA LEU A 52 -2.05 -7.98 4.37
C LEU A 52 -2.40 -9.46 4.54
N GLY A 53 -2.96 -10.08 3.49
CA GLY A 53 -3.56 -11.42 3.52
C GLY A 53 -5.02 -11.38 3.03
N GLY A 54 -5.60 -12.53 2.68
CA GLY A 54 -7.03 -12.61 2.35
C GLY A 54 -7.51 -11.74 1.17
N ASN A 55 -6.62 -11.41 0.21
CA ASN A 55 -6.82 -10.42 -0.85
C ASN A 55 -7.06 -8.98 -0.34
N ILE A 56 -6.68 -8.68 0.89
CA ILE A 56 -6.67 -7.34 1.47
C ILE A 56 -5.31 -6.72 1.21
N TYR A 57 -5.33 -5.50 0.69
CA TYR A 57 -4.15 -4.68 0.48
C TYR A 57 -4.29 -3.35 1.21
N LEU A 58 -3.16 -2.88 1.72
CA LEU A 58 -2.96 -1.51 2.15
C LEU A 58 -2.37 -0.73 0.98
N GLU A 59 -2.89 0.46 0.71
CA GLU A 59 -2.35 1.38 -0.29
C GLU A 59 -2.34 2.81 0.23
N LEU A 60 -1.20 3.49 0.18
CA LEU A 60 -1.14 4.94 0.37
C LEU A 60 -1.56 5.63 -0.93
N THR A 61 -2.67 6.36 -0.89
CA THR A 61 -3.26 7.04 -2.05
C THR A 61 -3.33 8.54 -1.82
N GLU A 62 -3.24 9.32 -2.89
CA GLU A 62 -3.50 10.75 -2.85
C GLU A 62 -4.69 11.08 -3.73
N TRP A 63 -5.68 11.77 -3.16
CA TRP A 63 -6.86 12.22 -3.89
C TRP A 63 -7.14 13.68 -3.60
N ASN A 64 -7.15 14.50 -4.67
CA ASN A 64 -7.43 15.93 -4.59
C ASN A 64 -6.53 16.66 -3.56
N GLY A 65 -5.23 16.35 -3.56
CA GLY A 65 -4.25 16.91 -2.62
C GLY A 65 -4.35 16.39 -1.19
N SER A 66 -5.17 15.37 -0.93
CA SER A 66 -5.34 14.75 0.38
C SER A 66 -4.87 13.30 0.36
N LYS A 67 -3.81 13.01 1.12
CA LYS A 67 -3.28 11.66 1.31
C LYS A 67 -4.19 10.83 2.23
N ARG A 68 -4.33 9.55 1.90
CA ARG A 68 -5.20 8.59 2.60
C ARG A 68 -4.57 7.21 2.59
N VAL A 69 -4.84 6.44 3.63
CA VAL A 69 -4.47 5.02 3.70
C VAL A 69 -5.71 4.18 3.40
N ASP A 70 -5.68 3.51 2.26
CA ASP A 70 -6.74 2.62 1.79
C ASP A 70 -6.48 1.19 2.27
N LEU A 71 -7.43 0.62 3.00
CA LEU A 71 -7.49 -0.80 3.37
C LEU A 71 -8.63 -1.45 2.59
N ARG A 72 -8.32 -2.30 1.62
CA ARG A 72 -9.32 -2.71 0.62
C ARG A 72 -9.16 -4.16 0.19
N PHE A 73 -10.28 -4.81 -0.08
CA PHE A 73 -10.29 -6.11 -0.75
C PHE A 73 -10.08 -5.93 -2.24
N TRP A 74 -9.31 -6.80 -2.85
CA TRP A 74 -9.07 -6.83 -4.29
C TRP A 74 -9.63 -8.13 -4.87
N LYS A 75 -10.17 -8.07 -6.10
CA LYS A 75 -10.64 -9.30 -6.78
C LYS A 75 -9.47 -10.15 -7.24
N ASP A 76 -8.41 -9.48 -7.62
CA ASP A 76 -7.20 -9.95 -8.26
C ASP A 76 -6.08 -8.93 -7.98
N ALA A 77 -4.87 -9.17 -8.47
CA ALA A 77 -3.73 -8.31 -8.16
C ALA A 77 -3.88 -6.85 -8.69
N THR A 78 -4.85 -6.59 -9.58
CA THR A 78 -4.94 -5.36 -10.36
C THR A 78 -6.21 -4.54 -10.12
N VAL A 79 -7.32 -5.14 -9.64
CA VAL A 79 -8.59 -4.41 -9.47
C VAL A 79 -9.04 -4.31 -8.00
N PRO A 80 -9.04 -3.11 -7.41
CA PRO A 80 -9.61 -2.88 -6.08
C PRO A 80 -11.14 -2.98 -6.09
N THR A 81 -11.73 -3.50 -5.01
CA THR A 81 -13.19 -3.55 -4.85
C THR A 81 -13.74 -2.33 -4.12
N LYS A 82 -15.06 -2.16 -4.15
CA LYS A 82 -15.75 -1.17 -3.31
C LYS A 82 -15.74 -1.55 -1.81
N GLU A 83 -15.31 -2.77 -1.47
CA GLU A 83 -15.23 -3.27 -0.11
C GLU A 83 -13.88 -2.88 0.51
N GLY A 84 -13.95 -2.05 1.53
CA GLY A 84 -12.78 -1.50 2.19
C GLY A 84 -13.12 -0.22 2.93
N VAL A 85 -12.09 0.39 3.47
CA VAL A 85 -12.15 1.69 4.14
C VAL A 85 -10.96 2.53 3.69
N SER A 86 -11.22 3.80 3.40
CA SER A 86 -10.20 4.81 3.12
C SER A 86 -10.07 5.68 4.36
N LEU A 87 -8.92 5.62 5.02
CA LEU A 87 -8.64 6.36 6.25
C LEU A 87 -7.89 7.64 5.90
N HIS A 88 -8.35 8.77 6.42
CA HIS A 88 -7.53 9.97 6.46
C HIS A 88 -6.32 9.74 7.39
N LEU A 89 -5.26 10.53 7.21
CA LEU A 89 -4.00 10.34 7.95
C LEU A 89 -4.18 10.47 9.47
N ASP A 90 -5.11 11.30 9.93
CA ASP A 90 -5.53 11.41 11.34
C ASP A 90 -6.19 10.15 11.89
N GLN A 91 -7.07 9.54 11.11
CA GLN A 91 -7.73 8.28 11.46
C GLN A 91 -6.73 7.11 11.45
N TRP A 92 -5.81 7.12 10.47
CA TRP A 92 -4.70 6.16 10.42
C TRP A 92 -3.82 6.30 11.67
N LYS A 93 -3.46 7.52 12.05
CA LYS A 93 -2.67 7.74 13.27
C LYS A 93 -3.41 7.31 14.54
N ALA A 94 -4.71 7.58 14.63
CA ALA A 94 -5.53 7.08 15.74
C ALA A 94 -5.51 5.54 15.82
N LEU A 95 -5.59 4.86 14.67
CA LEU A 95 -5.48 3.40 14.60
C LEU A 95 -4.10 2.92 15.07
N CYS A 96 -3.01 3.56 14.62
CA CYS A 96 -1.65 3.25 15.05
C CYS A 96 -1.47 3.43 16.56
N ASN A 97 -1.98 4.53 17.13
CA ASN A 97 -1.86 4.81 18.57
C ASN A 97 -2.59 3.78 19.45
N MET A 98 -3.57 3.06 18.89
CA MET A 98 -4.34 2.03 19.61
C MET A 98 -3.79 0.62 19.34
N SER A 99 -2.62 0.48 18.70
CA SER A 99 -2.12 -0.84 18.28
C SER A 99 -1.96 -1.82 19.43
N ASP A 100 -1.41 -1.33 20.55
CA ASP A 100 -1.10 -2.14 21.73
C ASP A 100 -2.40 -2.57 22.44
N VAL A 101 -3.37 -1.65 22.53
CA VAL A 101 -4.71 -1.95 23.07
C VAL A 101 -5.41 -3.01 22.22
N ILE A 102 -5.29 -2.94 20.90
CA ILE A 102 -5.86 -3.93 19.98
C ILE A 102 -5.18 -5.29 20.17
N ASP A 103 -3.85 -5.33 20.32
CA ASP A 103 -3.11 -6.57 20.55
C ASP A 103 -3.53 -7.27 21.85
N ASP A 104 -3.67 -6.52 22.93
CA ASP A 104 -4.14 -7.02 24.23
C ASP A 104 -5.56 -7.59 24.10
N LEU A 105 -6.46 -6.87 23.44
CA LEU A 105 -7.84 -7.32 23.23
C LEU A 105 -7.91 -8.58 22.36
N LEU A 106 -7.11 -8.68 21.29
CA LEU A 106 -7.04 -9.89 20.46
C LEU A 106 -6.52 -11.08 21.26
N THR A 107 -5.51 -10.88 22.11
CA THR A 107 -4.96 -11.94 22.98
C THR A 107 -6.03 -12.47 23.92
N ARG A 108 -6.77 -11.57 24.58
CA ARG A 108 -7.90 -11.93 25.47
C ARG A 108 -9.00 -12.70 24.73
N VAL A 109 -9.34 -12.32 23.50
CA VAL A 109 -10.30 -13.06 22.66
C VAL A 109 -9.79 -14.48 22.35
N ILE A 110 -8.50 -14.63 22.03
CA ILE A 110 -7.87 -15.94 21.77
C ILE A 110 -7.90 -16.83 23.02
N GLU A 111 -7.71 -16.24 24.20
CA GLU A 111 -7.83 -16.88 25.51
C GLU A 111 -9.30 -17.15 25.92
N LYS A 112 -10.26 -16.84 25.04
CA LYS A 112 -11.70 -17.05 25.20
C LYS A 112 -12.33 -16.19 26.29
N GLU A 113 -11.72 -15.05 26.60
CA GLU A 113 -12.35 -14.06 27.47
C GLU A 113 -13.50 -13.34 26.77
N PRO A 114 -14.53 -12.91 27.53
CA PRO A 114 -15.56 -12.04 26.99
C PRO A 114 -14.96 -10.66 26.68
N VAL A 115 -14.95 -10.30 25.39
CA VAL A 115 -14.51 -8.99 24.91
C VAL A 115 -15.58 -8.38 24.01
N GLU A 116 -16.00 -7.17 24.35
CA GLU A 116 -16.77 -6.29 23.47
C GLU A 116 -16.19 -4.89 23.60
N TRP A 117 -15.45 -4.48 22.58
CA TRP A 117 -14.74 -3.21 22.58
C TRP A 117 -14.99 -2.47 21.27
N ARG A 118 -15.14 -1.14 21.40
CA ARG A 118 -15.45 -0.25 20.29
C ARG A 118 -14.79 1.10 20.53
N TYR A 119 -14.17 1.64 19.49
CA TYR A 119 -13.49 2.91 19.53
C TYR A 119 -13.73 3.72 18.25
N HIS A 120 -14.00 5.01 18.39
CA HIS A 120 -14.25 5.92 17.27
C HIS A 120 -12.94 6.57 16.84
N ILE A 121 -12.64 6.54 15.54
CA ILE A 121 -11.43 7.14 14.97
C ILE A 121 -11.76 8.28 14.00
N GLY A 122 -12.91 8.93 14.15
CA GLY A 122 -13.36 10.05 13.31
C GLY A 122 -14.15 9.63 12.05
N ASN A 123 -14.82 10.59 11.40
CA ASN A 123 -15.61 10.43 10.15
C ASN A 123 -16.53 9.19 10.11
N ASP A 124 -17.23 8.94 11.22
CA ASP A 124 -18.09 7.76 11.46
C ASP A 124 -17.37 6.41 11.35
N VAL A 125 -16.04 6.37 11.36
CA VAL A 125 -15.27 5.12 11.34
C VAL A 125 -15.03 4.65 12.75
N PHE A 126 -15.30 3.37 12.99
CA PHE A 126 -15.04 2.72 14.27
C PHE A 126 -14.13 1.50 14.08
N VAL A 127 -13.31 1.26 15.09
CA VAL A 127 -12.59 0.02 15.30
C VAL A 127 -13.34 -0.80 16.35
N THR A 128 -13.69 -2.03 16.03
CA THR A 128 -14.41 -2.92 16.96
C THR A 128 -13.77 -4.30 17.03
N ILE A 129 -13.71 -4.85 18.24
CA ILE A 129 -13.26 -6.21 18.51
C ILE A 129 -14.34 -6.87 19.36
N LYS A 130 -14.80 -8.05 18.95
CA LYS A 130 -15.88 -8.76 19.62
C LYS A 130 -15.62 -10.26 19.64
N ALA A 131 -15.57 -10.83 20.85
CA ALA A 131 -15.52 -12.27 21.05
C ALA A 131 -16.76 -12.96 20.43
N PRO A 132 -16.64 -14.21 19.95
CA PRO A 132 -15.51 -15.13 20.13
C PRO A 132 -14.46 -15.07 19.01
N PHE A 133 -14.54 -14.12 18.08
CA PHE A 133 -13.67 -14.13 16.90
C PHE A 133 -12.58 -13.05 16.99
N PRO A 134 -11.29 -13.38 16.82
CA PRO A 134 -10.17 -12.44 16.95
C PRO A 134 -9.99 -11.62 15.66
N PHE A 135 -11.01 -10.83 15.32
CA PHE A 135 -10.98 -9.90 14.20
C PHE A 135 -10.97 -8.45 14.68
N VAL A 136 -10.16 -7.64 14.01
CA VAL A 136 -10.18 -6.18 14.10
C VAL A 136 -11.08 -5.68 12.97
N HIS A 137 -12.28 -5.23 13.31
CA HIS A 137 -13.16 -4.62 12.32
C HIS A 137 -12.90 -3.12 12.26
N ILE A 138 -12.51 -2.61 11.08
CA ILE A 138 -12.31 -1.18 10.83
C ILE A 138 -13.36 -0.77 9.80
N ARG A 139 -14.40 -0.05 10.23
CA ARG A 139 -15.63 0.09 9.43
C ARG A 139 -16.32 1.43 9.63
N LYS A 140 -16.81 1.98 8.52
CA LYS A 140 -17.70 3.15 8.54
C LYS A 140 -19.08 2.74 9.06
N HIS A 141 -19.61 3.55 9.96
CA HIS A 141 -20.94 3.43 10.51
C HIS A 141 -21.84 4.54 9.95
N PHE A 142 -23.14 4.37 10.13
CA PHE A 142 -24.13 5.40 9.83
C PHE A 142 -25.23 5.34 10.90
N ILE A 143 -25.94 6.44 11.05
CA ILE A 143 -27.13 6.51 11.89
C ILE A 143 -28.34 6.44 10.94
N PRO A 144 -29.18 5.39 11.01
CA PRO A 144 -30.44 5.35 10.26
C PRO A 144 -31.36 6.51 10.66
N ALA A 145 -32.21 6.98 9.74
CA ALA A 145 -33.08 8.14 10.00
C ALA A 145 -34.02 7.94 11.20
N ASP A 146 -34.40 6.70 11.49
CA ASP A 146 -35.37 6.35 12.53
C ASP A 146 -34.71 5.80 13.81
N GLU A 147 -33.38 5.77 13.88
CA GLU A 147 -32.64 5.24 15.02
C GLU A 147 -31.63 6.27 15.56
N TRP A 148 -31.31 6.19 16.85
CA TRP A 148 -30.28 7.03 17.49
C TRP A 148 -28.94 6.30 17.66
N THR A 149 -28.81 5.10 17.08
CA THR A 149 -27.64 4.25 17.28
C THR A 149 -26.87 4.00 15.99
N TYR A 150 -25.53 4.04 16.08
CA TYR A 150 -24.66 3.75 14.95
C TYR A 150 -24.75 2.30 14.51
N ARG A 151 -25.03 2.09 13.22
CA ARG A 151 -25.01 0.78 12.55
C ARG A 151 -23.78 0.62 11.66
N PRO A 152 -23.11 -0.55 11.67
CA PRO A 152 -22.00 -0.81 10.76
C PRO A 152 -22.50 -0.88 9.30
N THR A 153 -21.79 -0.22 8.37
CA THR A 153 -22.09 -0.31 6.94
C THR A 153 -21.35 -1.49 6.30
N LYS A 154 -21.59 -1.79 5.02
CA LYS A 154 -20.72 -2.72 4.25
C LYS A 154 -19.32 -2.16 3.94
N ARG A 155 -19.07 -0.86 4.18
CA ARG A 155 -17.78 -0.19 3.92
C ARG A 155 -16.83 -0.36 5.11
N GLY A 156 -15.97 -1.36 5.04
CA GLY A 156 -14.96 -1.62 6.05
C GLY A 156 -14.21 -2.91 5.75
N VAL A 157 -13.19 -3.17 6.55
CA VAL A 157 -12.42 -4.41 6.54
C VAL A 157 -12.57 -5.12 7.89
N ALA A 158 -12.40 -6.43 7.87
CA ALA A 158 -12.23 -7.24 9.07
C ALA A 158 -10.89 -7.95 8.92
N LEU A 159 -9.93 -7.58 9.77
CA LEU A 159 -8.59 -8.15 9.74
C LEU A 159 -8.51 -9.24 10.79
N HIS A 160 -8.19 -10.46 10.39
CA HIS A 160 -7.87 -11.52 11.34
C HIS A 160 -6.52 -11.21 12.02
N PHE A 161 -6.22 -11.89 13.14
CA PHE A 161 -4.98 -11.71 13.91
C PHE A 161 -3.69 -11.67 13.05
N GLY A 162 -3.58 -12.55 12.06
CA GLY A 162 -2.43 -12.56 11.14
C GLY A 162 -2.34 -11.32 10.25
N GLU A 163 -3.47 -10.91 9.66
CA GLU A 163 -3.55 -9.72 8.79
C GLU A 163 -3.31 -8.42 9.59
N TRP A 164 -3.78 -8.38 10.84
CA TRP A 164 -3.48 -7.30 11.77
C TRP A 164 -1.98 -7.21 12.07
N LYS A 165 -1.31 -8.35 12.30
CA LYS A 165 0.13 -8.41 12.51
C LYS A 165 0.91 -7.89 11.30
N GLU A 166 0.49 -8.24 10.09
CA GLU A 166 1.09 -7.70 8.85
C GLU A 166 0.86 -6.20 8.73
N LEU A 167 -0.34 -5.70 9.04
CA LEU A 167 -0.64 -4.27 9.03
C LEU A 167 0.30 -3.48 9.95
N LYS A 168 0.58 -3.99 11.16
CA LYS A 168 1.51 -3.34 12.09
C LYS A 168 2.95 -3.25 11.57
N GLN A 169 3.42 -4.26 10.83
CA GLN A 169 4.75 -4.21 10.22
C GLN A 169 4.88 -3.11 9.16
N ILE A 170 3.75 -2.67 8.58
CA ILE A 170 3.70 -1.62 7.56
C ILE A 170 3.66 -0.22 8.19
N ILE A 171 3.21 -0.08 9.44
CA ILE A 171 3.17 1.21 10.16
C ILE A 171 4.52 1.96 10.08
N PRO A 172 5.67 1.40 10.49
CA PRO A 172 6.94 2.13 10.45
C PRO A 172 7.37 2.47 9.02
N LEU A 173 7.04 1.63 8.03
CA LEU A 173 7.34 1.89 6.62
C LEU A 173 6.54 3.09 6.08
N LEU A 174 5.27 3.22 6.49
CA LEU A 174 4.45 4.38 6.15
C LEU A 174 4.97 5.65 6.81
N GLU A 175 5.37 5.59 8.08
CA GLU A 175 5.92 6.75 8.79
C GLU A 175 7.30 7.19 8.26
N GLU A 176 8.09 6.25 7.74
CA GLU A 176 9.33 6.56 7.04
C GLU A 176 9.09 7.24 5.70
N ARG A 177 8.12 6.73 4.92
CA ARG A 177 7.74 7.30 3.62
C ARG A 177 7.05 8.66 3.76
N GLU A 178 6.21 8.82 4.78
CA GLU A 178 5.43 10.03 5.03
C GLU A 178 5.72 10.57 6.43
N PRO A 179 6.83 11.32 6.61
CA PRO A 179 7.25 11.82 7.92
C PRO A 179 6.20 12.70 8.61
N GLU A 180 5.31 13.33 7.83
CA GLU A 180 4.18 14.12 8.33
C GLU A 180 3.27 13.30 9.27
N LEU A 181 3.17 11.98 9.05
CA LEU A 181 2.42 11.06 9.92
C LEU A 181 2.96 11.02 11.36
N ARG A 182 4.23 11.33 11.57
CA ARG A 182 4.84 11.34 12.91
C ARG A 182 4.39 12.56 13.71
N GLN A 183 4.14 13.68 13.04
CA GLN A 183 3.79 14.95 13.65
C GLN A 183 2.28 15.16 13.76
N LEU A 184 1.51 14.34 13.05
CA LEU A 184 0.07 14.45 12.99
C LEU A 184 -0.56 14.05 14.33
N VAL A 185 -1.39 14.95 14.86
CA VAL A 185 -2.23 14.68 16.03
C VAL A 185 -3.62 14.28 15.53
N PRO A 186 -4.15 13.10 15.93
CA PRO A 186 -5.48 12.69 15.54
C PRO A 186 -6.54 13.74 15.89
N LEU A 187 -7.31 14.17 14.89
CA LEU A 187 -8.41 15.11 15.06
C LEU A 187 -9.67 14.32 15.41
N TYR A 188 -9.83 13.93 16.68
CA TYR A 188 -11.14 13.56 17.18
C TYR A 188 -11.48 14.38 18.41
N ARG A 189 -12.73 14.86 18.44
CA ARG A 189 -13.34 15.40 19.64
C ARG A 189 -13.47 14.23 20.61
N THR A 190 -12.77 14.30 21.74
CA THR A 190 -13.08 13.47 22.91
C THR A 190 -14.44 13.93 23.42
N ASP A 191 -15.50 13.50 22.75
CA ASP A 191 -16.83 13.60 23.31
C ASP A 191 -16.91 12.51 24.39
N LEU A 192 -16.85 12.98 25.63
CA LEU A 192 -17.05 12.28 26.90
C LEU A 192 -18.32 11.41 26.88
#